data_AF-V4TMN9-F1
#
_entry.id   AF-V4TMN9-F1
#
_cell.length_a   1.000
_cell.length_b   1.000
_cell.length_c   1.000
_cell.angle_alpha   90.00
_cell.angle_beta   90.00
_cell.angle_gamma   90.00
#
_symmetry.space_group_name_H-M   'P 1'
#
loop_
_entity.id
_entity.type
_entity.pdbx_description
1 polymer ?
#
loop_
_entity_poly.entity_id
_entity_poly.type
_entity_poly.pdbx_seq_one_letter_code
_entity_poly.pdbx_strand_id
1 'polypeptide(L)'
;MSQSNDSSNPEEKEHDLESIFQQKRILRSQVRKTLKFMDPSLRSHEDNAIQKIVLEAPWFKSSQRLCAYISCSALREVDTSKLLSQILQIPNADGDTKTRKKLYVPRVEDKNSHMRMFHISSIDDLIANSMNILEPAPVDADGNEREDVMQANEPVDLFLLPGLAFDRSGRRLGRGGG
;
A
#
# COMPACT_ATOMS: atom_id res chain seq x y z
N MET A 1 11.68 7.64 42.91
CA MET A 1 11.52 7.46 41.45
C MET A 1 10.12 6.93 41.22
N SER A 2 9.28 7.76 40.60
CA SER A 2 7.83 7.61 40.47
C SER A 2 7.46 6.41 39.61
N GLN A 3 6.86 5.40 40.22
CA GLN A 3 6.07 4.40 39.51
C GLN A 3 4.78 5.08 39.05
N SER A 4 4.58 5.18 37.74
CA SER A 4 3.31 5.63 37.15
C SER A 4 2.27 4.52 37.32
N ASN A 5 1.34 4.72 38.26
CA ASN A 5 0.11 3.93 38.39
C ASN A 5 -0.73 4.08 37.11
N ASP A 6 -0.76 3.06 36.25
CA ASP A 6 -1.83 2.90 35.28
C ASP A 6 -3.00 2.18 35.95
N SER A 7 -3.79 2.93 36.72
CA SER A 7 -4.99 2.45 37.40
C SER A 7 -6.24 2.93 36.65
N SER A 8 -6.34 2.59 35.37
CA SER A 8 -7.55 2.86 34.58
C SER A 8 -8.46 1.62 34.59
N ASN A 9 -9.74 1.83 34.96
CA ASN A 9 -10.75 0.79 35.17
C ASN A 9 -11.03 0.04 33.85
N PRO A 10 -11.15 -1.31 33.81
CA PRO A 10 -11.36 -2.06 32.57
C PRO A 10 -12.58 -1.61 31.76
N GLU A 11 -13.68 -1.24 32.45
CA GLU A 11 -14.91 -0.74 31.82
C GLU A 11 -14.72 0.63 31.15
N GLU A 12 -13.88 1.50 31.71
CA GLU A 12 -13.55 2.81 31.10
C GLU A 12 -12.67 2.62 29.86
N LYS A 13 -11.71 1.68 29.90
CA LYS A 13 -10.89 1.33 28.72
C LYS A 13 -11.74 0.75 27.59
N GLU A 14 -12.70 -0.11 27.92
CA GLU A 14 -13.59 -0.72 26.92
C GLU A 14 -14.53 0.32 26.27
N HIS A 15 -15.09 1.23 27.07
CA HIS A 15 -15.92 2.33 26.57
C HIS A 15 -15.12 3.32 25.70
N ASP A 16 -13.87 3.62 26.06
CA ASP A 16 -13.00 4.49 25.27
C ASP A 16 -12.63 3.84 23.93
N LEU A 17 -12.32 2.54 23.91
CA LEU A 17 -12.06 1.80 22.68
C LEU A 17 -13.27 1.77 21.75
N GLU A 18 -14.47 1.54 22.27
CA GLU A 18 -15.70 1.57 21.47
C GLU A 18 -15.94 2.95 20.86
N SER A 19 -15.73 4.03 21.64
CA SER A 19 -15.78 5.40 21.15
C SER A 19 -14.80 5.64 20.00
N ILE A 20 -13.56 5.17 20.13
CA ILE A 20 -12.54 5.26 19.08
C ILE A 20 -12.97 4.50 17.82
N PHE A 21 -13.52 3.28 17.96
CA PHE A 21 -13.99 2.50 16.81
C PHE A 21 -15.16 3.18 16.10
N GLN A 22 -16.10 3.77 16.86
CA GLN A 22 -17.21 4.54 16.32
C GLN A 22 -16.71 5.78 15.55
N GLN A 23 -15.78 6.54 16.11
CA GLN A 23 -15.18 7.70 15.44
C GLN A 23 -14.46 7.29 14.15
N LYS A 24 -13.66 6.22 14.18
CA LYS A 24 -13.01 5.66 12.98
C LYS A 24 -14.05 5.27 11.92
N ARG A 25 -15.17 4.64 12.32
CA ARG A 25 -16.25 4.25 11.39
C ARG A 25 -16.92 5.46 10.74
N ILE A 26 -17.23 6.50 11.52
CA ILE A 26 -17.80 7.76 11.01
C ILE A 26 -16.84 8.40 10.01
N LEU A 27 -15.56 8.53 10.36
CA LEU A 27 -14.56 9.15 9.50
C LEU A 27 -14.35 8.36 8.20
N ARG A 28 -14.29 7.02 8.25
CA ARG A 28 -14.25 6.18 7.05
C ARG A 28 -15.44 6.45 6.12
N SER A 29 -16.64 6.60 6.68
CA SER A 29 -17.85 6.87 5.90
C SER A 29 -17.77 8.25 5.22
N GLN A 30 -17.38 9.28 5.97
CA GLN A 30 -17.23 10.64 5.46
C GLN A 30 -16.22 10.71 4.31
N VAL A 31 -15.03 10.13 4.50
CA VAL A 31 -13.97 10.14 3.48
C VAL A 31 -14.37 9.36 2.24
N ARG A 32 -14.98 8.17 2.38
CA ARG A 32 -15.52 7.42 1.23
C ARG A 32 -16.55 8.25 0.45
N LYS A 33 -17.41 8.99 1.15
CA LYS A 33 -18.39 9.88 0.54
C LYS A 33 -17.69 10.99 -0.25
N THR A 34 -16.72 11.68 0.35
CA THR A 34 -15.94 12.74 -0.31
C THR A 34 -15.23 12.22 -1.56
N LEU A 35 -14.50 11.10 -1.47
CA LEU A 35 -13.84 10.49 -2.62
C LEU A 35 -14.84 10.06 -3.70
N LYS A 36 -16.06 9.66 -3.31
CA LYS A 36 -17.13 9.29 -4.26
C LYS A 36 -17.59 10.49 -5.09
N PHE A 37 -17.66 11.68 -4.49
CA PHE A 37 -18.12 12.91 -5.13
C PHE A 37 -17.00 13.77 -5.72
N MET A 38 -15.74 13.34 -5.60
CA MET A 38 -14.62 14.02 -6.22
C MET A 38 -14.75 14.00 -7.74
N ASP A 39 -14.50 15.14 -8.37
CA ASP A 39 -14.48 15.25 -9.81
C ASP A 39 -13.39 14.33 -10.41
N PRO A 40 -13.72 13.50 -11.43
CA PRO A 40 -12.75 12.58 -12.03
C PRO A 40 -11.52 13.26 -12.66
N SER A 41 -11.68 14.46 -13.24
CA SER A 41 -10.58 15.18 -13.87
C SER A 41 -9.63 15.77 -12.82
N LEU A 42 -10.18 16.35 -11.74
CA LEU A 42 -9.42 16.79 -10.59
C LEU A 42 -8.67 15.63 -9.95
N ARG A 43 -9.34 14.48 -9.80
CA ARG A 43 -8.71 13.28 -9.24
C ARG A 43 -7.53 12.81 -10.08
N SER A 44 -7.72 12.70 -11.40
CA SER A 44 -6.63 12.33 -12.30
C SER A 44 -5.46 13.32 -12.25
N HIS A 45 -5.76 14.63 -12.14
CA HIS A 45 -4.74 15.66 -11.99
C HIS A 45 -3.92 15.48 -10.70
N GLU A 46 -4.59 15.27 -9.56
CA GLU A 46 -3.94 15.04 -8.27
C GLU A 46 -3.15 13.72 -8.24
N ASP A 47 -3.70 12.64 -8.78
CA ASP A 47 -3.00 11.35 -8.89
C ASP A 47 -1.68 11.50 -9.68
N ASN A 48 -1.72 12.25 -10.79
CA ASN A 48 -0.53 12.54 -11.59
C ASN A 48 0.49 13.39 -10.82
N ALA A 49 0.02 14.39 -10.06
CA ALA A 49 0.89 15.24 -9.25
C ALA A 49 1.58 14.44 -8.14
N ILE A 50 0.85 13.55 -7.45
CA ILE A 50 1.40 12.68 -6.40
C ILE A 50 2.45 11.73 -6.98
N GLN A 51 2.14 11.05 -8.08
CA GLN A 51 3.10 10.14 -8.73
C GLN A 51 4.37 10.89 -9.17
N LYS A 52 4.23 12.10 -9.72
CA LYS A 52 5.38 12.94 -10.10
C LYS A 52 6.29 13.27 -8.92
N ILE A 53 5.71 13.68 -7.77
CA ILE A 53 6.48 13.97 -6.56
C ILE A 53 7.33 12.76 -6.15
N VAL A 54 6.74 11.56 -6.16
CA VAL A 54 7.45 10.32 -5.80
C VAL A 54 8.54 10.00 -6.83
N LEU A 55 8.23 10.04 -8.13
CA LEU A 55 9.20 9.77 -9.21
C LEU A 55 10.42 10.70 -9.18
N GLU A 56 10.22 11.96 -8.81
CA GLU A 56 11.27 12.97 -8.77
C GLU A 56 12.11 12.91 -7.50
N ALA A 57 11.61 12.27 -6.44
CA ALA A 57 12.24 12.25 -5.14
C ALA A 57 13.57 11.48 -5.10
N PRO A 58 14.62 12.01 -4.43
CA PRO A 58 15.89 11.32 -4.28
C PRO A 58 15.76 9.96 -3.60
N TRP A 59 14.91 9.83 -2.57
CA TRP A 59 14.70 8.58 -1.83
C TRP A 59 14.08 7.48 -2.71
N PHE A 60 13.19 7.83 -3.65
CA PHE A 60 12.64 6.87 -4.61
C PHE A 60 13.70 6.43 -5.62
N LYS A 61 14.47 7.41 -6.14
CA LYS A 61 15.53 7.16 -7.11
C LYS A 61 16.62 6.23 -6.55
N SER A 62 16.99 6.38 -5.28
CA SER A 62 17.99 5.54 -4.61
C SER A 62 17.48 4.16 -4.16
N SER A 63 16.17 4.00 -3.93
CA SER A 63 15.57 2.73 -3.47
C SER A 63 15.77 1.59 -4.47
N GLN A 64 16.13 0.40 -4.02
CA GLN A 64 16.26 -0.81 -4.84
C GLN A 64 15.11 -1.78 -4.60
N ARG A 65 14.55 -1.84 -3.40
CA ARG A 65 13.46 -2.74 -3.04
C ARG A 65 12.27 -1.97 -2.51
N LEU A 66 11.12 -2.18 -3.14
CA LEU A 66 9.93 -1.41 -2.87
C LEU A 66 8.75 -2.32 -2.60
N CYS A 67 7.98 -1.96 -1.59
CA CYS A 67 6.63 -2.46 -1.37
C CYS A 67 5.63 -1.42 -1.87
N ALA A 68 4.67 -1.82 -2.69
CA ALA A 68 3.59 -0.92 -3.11
C ALA A 68 2.27 -1.68 -3.26
N TYR A 69 1.16 -0.96 -3.10
CA TYR A 69 -0.16 -1.50 -3.42
C TYR A 69 -0.43 -1.37 -4.93
N ILE A 70 -1.29 -2.25 -5.45
CA ILE A 70 -1.89 -2.06 -6.78
C ILE A 70 -3.16 -1.23 -6.58
N SER A 71 -3.19 -0.02 -7.13
CA SER A 71 -4.33 0.88 -6.98
C SER A 71 -5.60 0.30 -7.57
N CYS A 72 -6.68 0.24 -6.77
CA CYS A 72 -7.99 -0.18 -7.24
C CYS A 72 -8.91 1.02 -7.46
N SER A 73 -9.37 1.21 -8.71
CA SER A 73 -10.26 2.32 -9.08
C SER A 73 -11.59 2.29 -8.33
N ALA A 74 -12.16 1.10 -8.10
CA ALA A 74 -13.39 0.93 -7.31
C ALA A 74 -13.22 1.40 -5.86
N LEU A 75 -12.01 1.27 -5.33
CA LEU A 75 -11.64 1.73 -3.99
C LEU A 75 -11.30 3.23 -3.95
N ARG A 76 -11.16 3.88 -5.11
CA ARG A 76 -10.79 5.29 -5.27
C ARG A 76 -9.48 5.63 -4.57
N GLU A 77 -8.51 4.74 -4.70
CA GLU A 77 -7.14 4.90 -4.21
C GLU A 77 -6.30 5.69 -5.19
N VAL A 78 -5.27 6.37 -4.69
CA VAL A 78 -4.37 7.15 -5.57
C VAL A 78 -3.81 6.20 -6.61
N ASP A 79 -3.90 6.58 -7.89
CA ASP A 79 -3.33 5.80 -8.96
C ASP A 79 -1.81 5.71 -8.79
N THR A 80 -1.28 4.50 -8.98
CA THR A 80 0.16 4.19 -8.86
C THR A 80 0.74 3.64 -10.16
N SER A 81 -0.06 3.56 -11.22
CA SER A 81 0.32 2.91 -12.48
C SER A 81 1.67 3.36 -13.04
N LYS A 82 1.95 4.67 -13.09
CA LYS A 82 3.22 5.21 -13.61
C LYS A 82 4.40 4.87 -12.71
N LEU A 83 4.19 4.87 -11.40
CA LEU A 83 5.22 4.46 -10.44
C LEU A 83 5.59 2.99 -10.64
N LEU A 84 4.59 2.11 -10.70
CA LEU A 84 4.80 0.67 -10.88
C LEU A 84 5.46 0.39 -12.24
N SER A 85 5.03 1.05 -13.31
CA SER A 85 5.68 0.96 -14.61
C SER A 85 7.15 1.38 -14.55
N GLN A 86 7.50 2.46 -13.85
CA GLN A 86 8.88 2.90 -13.70
C GLN A 86 9.74 1.91 -12.92
N ILE A 87 9.18 1.26 -11.91
CA ILE A 87 9.90 0.24 -11.11
C ILE A 87 10.13 -1.02 -11.94
N LEU A 88 9.14 -1.44 -12.72
CA LEU A 88 9.17 -2.68 -13.49
C LEU A 88 9.93 -2.58 -14.82
N GLN A 89 10.26 -1.37 -15.28
CA GLN A 89 11.08 -1.14 -16.47
C GLN A 89 12.38 -1.96 -16.45
N ILE A 90 12.71 -2.56 -17.58
CA ILE A 90 13.98 -3.26 -17.79
C ILE A 90 15.05 -2.20 -18.07
N PRO A 91 16.19 -2.19 -17.35
CA PRO A 91 17.30 -1.29 -17.67
C PRO A 91 17.78 -1.51 -19.11
N ASN A 92 17.98 -0.43 -19.87
CA ASN A 92 18.53 -0.52 -21.22
C ASN A 92 19.99 -1.01 -21.17
N ALA A 93 20.39 -1.81 -22.17
CA ALA A 93 21.72 -2.41 -22.30
C ALA A 93 22.88 -1.40 -22.47
N ASP A 94 22.59 -0.10 -22.57
CA ASP A 94 23.59 0.96 -22.77
C ASP A 94 24.27 1.34 -21.46
N GLY A 95 25.07 0.44 -20.89
CA GLY A 95 26.08 0.73 -19.87
C GLY A 95 25.61 1.30 -18.52
N ASP A 96 24.31 1.55 -18.33
CA ASP A 96 23.75 2.05 -17.08
C ASP A 96 23.79 0.90 -16.06
N THR A 97 24.75 0.98 -15.14
CA THR A 97 25.08 -0.05 -14.14
C THR A 97 24.03 -0.17 -13.02
N LYS A 98 22.84 0.40 -13.23
CA LYS A 98 21.76 0.39 -12.25
C LYS A 98 21.09 -0.97 -12.21
N THR A 99 21.21 -1.60 -11.05
CA THR A 99 20.42 -2.77 -10.67
C THR A 99 18.94 -2.49 -10.87
N ARG A 100 18.21 -3.46 -11.43
CA ARG A 100 16.75 -3.41 -11.56
C ARG A 100 16.13 -3.31 -10.17
N LYS A 101 15.22 -2.35 -9.98
CA LYS A 101 14.44 -2.26 -8.73
C LYS A 101 13.54 -3.49 -8.61
N LYS A 102 13.42 -4.05 -7.40
CA LYS A 102 12.45 -5.11 -7.08
C LYS A 102 11.16 -4.50 -6.54
N LEU A 103 10.03 -5.00 -7.03
CA LEU A 103 8.70 -4.61 -6.59
C LEU A 103 8.00 -5.78 -5.92
N TYR A 104 7.56 -5.57 -4.68
CA TYR A 104 6.70 -6.50 -3.94
C TYR A 104 5.32 -5.87 -3.78
N VAL A 105 4.27 -6.64 -4.02
CA VAL A 105 2.89 -6.16 -3.94
C VAL A 105 2.01 -7.15 -3.14
N PRO A 106 0.92 -6.67 -2.50
CA PRO A 106 0.19 -7.47 -1.54
C PRO A 106 -0.67 -8.54 -2.19
N ARG A 107 -0.74 -9.71 -1.55
CA ARG A 107 -1.73 -10.78 -1.76
C ARG A 107 -2.41 -11.08 -0.42
N VAL A 108 -3.74 -11.09 -0.41
CA VAL A 108 -4.51 -11.49 0.78
C VAL A 108 -4.72 -13.00 0.71
N GLU A 109 -4.27 -13.72 1.74
CA GLU A 109 -4.28 -15.19 1.73
C GLU A 109 -5.57 -15.77 2.31
N ASP A 110 -6.25 -15.06 3.22
CA ASP A 110 -7.39 -15.62 3.93
C ASP A 110 -8.44 -14.58 4.39
N LYS A 111 -9.49 -15.09 5.04
CA LYS A 111 -10.60 -14.30 5.60
C LYS A 111 -10.19 -13.48 6.84
N ASN A 112 -9.07 -13.81 7.47
CA ASN A 112 -8.52 -13.08 8.61
C ASN A 112 -7.72 -11.85 8.17
N SER A 113 -7.69 -11.57 6.86
CA SER A 113 -6.92 -10.48 6.26
C SER A 113 -5.41 -10.65 6.46
N HIS A 114 -4.93 -11.89 6.57
CA HIS A 114 -3.49 -12.13 6.49
C HIS A 114 -3.00 -11.77 5.09
N MET A 115 -1.93 -10.99 5.04
CA MET A 115 -1.40 -10.42 3.82
C MET A 115 0.09 -10.72 3.74
N ARG A 116 0.53 -11.20 2.58
CA ARG A 116 1.94 -11.34 2.22
C ARG A 116 2.26 -10.44 1.05
N MET A 117 3.54 -10.14 0.87
CA MET A 117 4.02 -9.27 -0.20
C MET A 117 4.90 -10.12 -1.11
N PHE A 118 4.48 -10.32 -2.36
CA PHE A 118 5.21 -11.15 -3.31
C PHE A 118 5.86 -10.31 -4.40
N HIS A 119 7.04 -10.74 -4.82
CA HIS A 119 7.75 -10.13 -5.93
C HIS A 119 6.99 -10.30 -7.25
N ILE A 120 6.91 -9.22 -8.02
CA ILE A 120 6.43 -9.23 -9.40
C ILE A 120 7.50 -8.67 -10.34
N SER A 121 7.57 -9.28 -11.52
CA SER A 121 8.51 -8.96 -12.58
C SER A 121 7.84 -8.25 -13.76
N SER A 122 6.53 -8.39 -13.91
CA SER A 122 5.68 -7.69 -14.89
C SER A 122 4.30 -7.41 -14.28
N ILE A 123 3.51 -6.55 -14.93
CA ILE A 123 2.07 -6.40 -14.63
C ILE A 123 1.31 -7.69 -14.95
N ASP A 124 1.81 -8.51 -15.87
CA ASP A 124 1.19 -9.80 -16.24
C ASP A 124 1.26 -10.84 -15.12
N ASP A 125 2.06 -10.59 -14.08
CA ASP A 125 2.09 -11.41 -12.86
C ASP A 125 0.84 -11.26 -11.99
N LEU A 126 -0.03 -10.29 -12.31
CA LEU A 126 -1.20 -9.94 -11.52
C LEU A 126 -2.48 -10.62 -12.02
N ILE A 127 -3.29 -11.11 -11.09
CA ILE A 127 -4.62 -11.65 -11.33
C ILE A 127 -5.66 -10.90 -10.49
N ALA A 128 -6.88 -10.79 -11.00
CA ALA A 128 -7.98 -10.19 -10.26
C ALA A 128 -8.54 -11.18 -9.23
N ASN A 129 -8.70 -10.73 -7.98
CA ASN A 129 -9.47 -11.48 -6.98
C ASN A 129 -10.99 -11.25 -7.13
N SER A 130 -11.78 -11.82 -6.22
CA SER A 130 -13.25 -11.72 -6.22
C SER A 130 -13.78 -10.29 -6.12
N MET A 131 -12.97 -9.33 -5.68
CA MET A 131 -13.30 -7.90 -5.60
C MET A 131 -12.72 -7.09 -6.78
N ASN A 132 -12.21 -7.76 -7.81
CA ASN A 132 -11.54 -7.15 -8.97
C ASN A 132 -10.33 -6.29 -8.59
N ILE A 133 -9.68 -6.64 -7.47
CA ILE A 133 -8.40 -6.07 -7.06
C ILE A 133 -7.31 -6.99 -7.60
N LEU A 134 -6.32 -6.39 -8.26
CA LEU A 134 -5.18 -7.10 -8.79
C LEU A 134 -4.21 -7.47 -7.66
N GLU A 135 -3.83 -8.73 -7.61
CA GLU A 135 -2.88 -9.31 -6.68
C GLU A 135 -1.95 -10.29 -7.43
N PRO A 136 -0.73 -10.56 -6.94
CA PRO A 136 0.18 -11.52 -7.56
C PRO A 136 -0.48 -12.89 -7.70
N ALA A 137 -0.32 -13.55 -8.84
CA ALA A 137 -0.70 -14.96 -8.97
C ALA A 137 0.02 -15.81 -7.90
N PRO A 138 -0.57 -16.91 -7.41
CA PRO A 138 0.05 -17.75 -6.38
C PRO A 138 1.45 -18.27 -6.74
N VAL A 139 1.71 -18.46 -8.04
CA VAL A 139 2.98 -18.94 -8.61
C VAL A 139 3.44 -18.01 -9.72
N ASP A 140 4.73 -18.09 -10.06
CA ASP A 140 5.31 -17.41 -11.23
C ASP A 140 4.93 -18.08 -12.57
N ALA A 141 5.43 -17.53 -13.68
CA ALA A 141 5.14 -18.04 -15.02
C ALA A 141 5.67 -19.47 -15.27
N ASP A 142 6.69 -19.89 -14.51
CA ASP A 142 7.31 -21.21 -14.59
C ASP A 142 6.70 -22.21 -13.59
N GLY A 143 5.72 -21.75 -12.78
CA GLY A 143 5.02 -22.56 -11.78
C GLY A 143 5.72 -22.64 -10.43
N ASN A 144 6.75 -21.83 -10.17
CA ASN A 144 7.45 -21.78 -8.89
C ASN A 144 6.76 -20.88 -7.88
N GLU A 145 7.05 -21.09 -6.59
CA GLU A 145 6.67 -20.15 -5.54
C GLU A 145 7.29 -18.78 -5.77
N ARG A 146 6.51 -17.72 -5.56
CA ARG A 146 7.00 -16.34 -5.65
C ARG A 146 7.82 -15.99 -4.42
N GLU A 147 8.88 -15.21 -4.63
CA GLU A 147 9.68 -14.63 -3.56
C GLU A 147 8.80 -13.76 -2.65
N ASP A 148 8.66 -14.18 -1.39
CA ASP A 148 8.06 -13.37 -0.33
C ASP A 148 9.08 -12.32 0.13
N VAL A 149 8.63 -11.09 0.36
CA VAL A 149 9.46 -10.03 0.94
C VAL A 149 10.15 -10.47 2.24
N MET A 150 9.52 -11.34 3.04
CA MET A 150 10.07 -11.85 4.29
C MET A 150 11.24 -12.83 4.08
N GLN A 151 11.40 -13.36 2.86
CA GLN A 151 12.51 -14.22 2.45
C GLN A 151 13.63 -13.43 1.76
N ALA A 152 13.47 -12.12 1.55
CA ALA A 152 14.45 -11.30 0.88
C ALA A 152 15.72 -11.17 1.74
N ASN A 153 16.89 -11.34 1.10
CA ASN A 153 18.20 -11.26 1.78
C ASN A 153 18.64 -9.83 2.12
N GLU A 154 17.90 -8.83 1.65
CA GLU A 154 18.22 -7.42 1.81
C GLU A 154 16.95 -6.61 2.12
N PRO A 155 17.09 -5.48 2.83
CA PRO A 155 15.94 -4.74 3.34
C PRO A 155 15.10 -4.09 2.23
N VAL A 156 13.82 -3.86 2.56
CA VAL A 156 12.93 -2.98 1.79
C VAL A 156 13.31 -1.53 2.09
N ASP A 157 13.56 -0.75 1.04
CA ASP A 157 13.95 0.66 1.17
C ASP A 157 12.74 1.59 1.31
N LEU A 158 11.62 1.23 0.68
CA LEU A 158 10.44 2.08 0.58
C LEU A 158 9.15 1.26 0.59
N PHE A 159 8.18 1.72 1.40
CA PHE A 159 6.83 1.18 1.43
C PHE A 159 5.81 2.27 1.06
N LEU A 160 5.14 2.11 -0.08
CA LEU A 160 3.99 2.92 -0.48
C LEU A 160 2.73 2.36 0.16
N LEU A 161 2.29 2.99 1.25
CA LEU A 161 1.17 2.52 2.08
C LEU A 161 -0.18 3.09 1.61
N PRO A 162 -1.18 2.25 1.29
CA PRO A 162 -2.54 2.72 1.03
C PRO A 162 -3.27 3.10 2.33
N GLY A 163 -4.25 3.99 2.21
CA GLY A 163 -5.11 4.40 3.31
C GLY A 163 -6.31 5.22 2.84
N LEU A 164 -7.34 5.30 3.67
CA LEU A 164 -8.48 6.20 3.42
C LEU A 164 -8.14 7.63 3.82
N ALA A 165 -7.53 7.81 5.00
CA ALA A 165 -7.16 9.12 5.50
C ALA A 165 -5.81 9.06 6.23
N PHE A 166 -5.13 10.19 6.18
CA PHE A 166 -3.88 10.44 6.88
C PHE A 166 -3.97 11.82 7.53
N ASP A 167 -3.26 12.02 8.63
CA ASP A 167 -3.06 13.35 9.18
C ASP A 167 -1.61 13.80 9.11
N ARG A 168 -1.37 15.07 9.48
CA ARG A 168 -0.04 15.69 9.44
C ARG A 168 0.96 15.06 10.43
N SER A 169 0.48 14.26 11.39
CA SER A 169 1.34 13.52 12.33
C SER A 169 1.71 12.13 11.80
N GLY A 170 1.26 11.76 10.60
CA GLY A 170 1.51 10.45 10.00
C GLY A 170 0.57 9.35 10.50
N ARG A 171 -0.49 9.67 11.27
CA ARG A 171 -1.50 8.66 11.64
C ARG A 171 -2.30 8.27 10.41
N ARG A 172 -2.60 6.98 10.29
CA ARG A 172 -3.29 6.38 9.14
C ARG A 172 -4.62 5.76 9.55
N LEU A 173 -5.66 6.00 8.76
CA LEU A 173 -6.94 5.30 8.83
C LEU A 173 -7.09 4.36 7.64
N GLY A 174 -7.00 3.05 7.89
CA GLY A 174 -7.24 2.01 6.89
C GLY A 174 -8.72 1.71 6.66
N ARG A 175 -9.00 0.66 5.87
CA ARG A 175 -10.38 0.24 5.52
C ARG A 175 -11.07 -0.63 6.58
N GLY A 176 -10.32 -1.21 7.52
CA GLY A 176 -10.84 -1.98 8.66
C GLY A 176 -10.27 -3.39 8.84
N GLY A 177 -9.52 -3.93 7.87
CA GLY A 177 -8.86 -5.24 7.97
C GLY A 177 -7.52 -5.24 8.72
N GLY A 178 -7.14 -4.10 9.30
CA GLY A 178 -5.90 -3.87 10.03
C GLY A 178 -5.91 -2.50 10.70
#